data_AF-A0A502BR94-F1
#
_entry.id   AF-A0A502BR94-F1
#
_cell.length_a   1.000
_cell.length_b   1.000
_cell.length_c   1.000
_cell.angle_alpha   90.00
_cell.angle_beta   90.00
_cell.angle_gamma   90.00
#
_symmetry.space_group_name_H-M   'P 1'
#
loop_
_entity.id
_entity.type
_entity.pdbx_description
1 polymer ?
#
loop_
_entity_poly.entity_id
_entity_poly.type
_entity_poly.pdbx_seq_one_letter_code
_entity_poly.pdbx_strand_id
1 'polypeptide(L)'
;MLTVDEIFTQDRENHPTERTLPWEETRDGITVVVEPKPHWAEDMRVFRLDACEHCRYAEWTAHGGRVRSYGHIDTSGDDLMMKARAMIAREISDGLWS
;
A
#
# COMPACT_ATOMS: atom_id res chain seq x y z
N MET A 1 16.05 15.81 9.94
CA MET A 1 15.40 15.86 8.63
C MET A 1 14.79 14.50 8.42
N LEU A 2 13.46 14.40 8.40
CA LEU A 2 12.77 13.13 8.20
C LEU A 2 13.06 12.60 6.80
N THR A 3 13.45 11.33 6.73
CA THR A 3 13.61 10.58 5.50
C THR A 3 12.28 9.96 5.09
N VAL A 4 12.16 9.59 3.80
CA VAL A 4 10.99 8.84 3.30
C VAL A 4 10.78 7.57 4.13
N ASP A 5 11.85 6.84 4.43
CA ASP A 5 11.77 5.58 5.18
C ASP A 5 11.31 5.76 6.63
N GLU A 6 11.71 6.86 7.29
CA GLU A 6 11.24 7.20 8.63
C GLU A 6 9.74 7.51 8.63
N ILE A 7 9.24 8.27 7.63
CA ILE A 7 7.80 8.57 7.50
C ILE A 7 6.98 7.28 7.30
N PHE A 8 7.40 6.42 6.38
CA PHE A 8 6.73 5.13 6.16
C PHE A 8 6.80 4.22 7.39
N THR A 9 7.91 4.27 8.14
CA THR A 9 8.06 3.49 9.38
C THR A 9 7.10 3.99 10.44
N GLN A 10 7.01 5.31 10.65
CA GLN A 10 6.07 5.93 11.59
C GLN A 10 4.61 5.67 11.20
N ASP A 11 4.24 5.82 9.93
CA ASP A 11 2.87 5.54 9.48
C ASP A 11 2.48 4.08 9.76
N ARG A 12 3.41 3.15 9.58
CA ARG A 12 3.20 1.71 9.80
C ARG A 12 3.01 1.33 11.28
N GLU A 13 3.39 2.19 12.23
CA GLU A 13 3.11 1.99 13.66
C GLU A 13 1.61 2.14 13.99
N ASN A 14 0.85 2.83 13.14
CA ASN A 14 -0.60 2.96 13.29
C ASN A 14 -1.32 1.64 12.95
N HIS A 15 -2.56 1.52 13.46
CA HIS A 15 -3.42 0.40 13.09
C HIS A 15 -3.67 0.41 11.57
N PRO A 16 -3.80 -0.73 10.88
CA PRO A 16 -3.97 -0.76 9.41
C PRO A 16 -5.05 0.17 8.86
N THR A 17 -6.13 0.41 9.62
CA THR A 17 -7.23 1.31 9.23
C THR A 17 -6.93 2.80 9.39
N GLU A 18 -5.87 3.14 10.12
CA GLU A 18 -5.42 4.50 10.42
C GLU A 18 -4.22 4.91 9.57
N ARG A 19 -3.60 3.95 8.88
CA ARG A 19 -2.47 4.18 7.97
C ARG A 19 -2.90 5.05 6.80
N THR A 20 -2.01 5.95 6.42
CA THR A 20 -2.22 6.90 5.33
C THR A 20 -1.31 6.63 4.14
N LEU A 21 -0.28 5.78 4.31
CA LEU A 21 0.63 5.36 3.26
C LEU A 21 0.46 3.88 2.94
N PRO A 22 0.77 3.45 1.70
CA PRO A 22 0.73 2.04 1.36
C PRO A 22 1.81 1.25 2.10
N TRP A 23 1.50 -0.02 2.40
CA TRP A 23 2.44 -0.93 3.06
C TRP A 23 2.43 -2.31 2.41
N GLU A 24 3.55 -3.01 2.57
CA GLU A 24 3.68 -4.39 2.11
C GLU A 24 3.16 -5.38 3.15
N GLU A 25 2.52 -6.43 2.66
CA GLU A 25 2.23 -7.64 3.41
C GLU A 25 2.68 -8.85 2.62
N THR A 26 3.19 -9.85 3.32
CA THR A 26 3.59 -11.12 2.70
C THR A 26 2.87 -12.27 3.41
N ARG A 27 2.19 -13.10 2.62
CA ARG A 27 1.51 -14.30 3.10
C ARG A 27 1.51 -15.37 2.02
N ASP A 28 1.76 -16.61 2.43
CA ASP A 28 1.79 -17.78 1.52
C ASP A 28 2.76 -17.61 0.33
N GLY A 29 3.86 -16.87 0.53
CA GLY A 29 4.85 -16.58 -0.51
C GLY A 29 4.43 -15.52 -1.53
N ILE A 30 3.27 -14.88 -1.34
CA ILE A 30 2.81 -13.74 -2.15
C ILE A 30 3.02 -12.47 -1.35
N THR A 31 3.65 -11.48 -1.98
CA THR A 31 3.75 -10.12 -1.47
C THR A 31 2.73 -9.23 -2.16
N VAL A 32 1.99 -8.46 -1.37
CA VAL A 32 1.01 -7.48 -1.82
C VAL A 32 1.32 -6.13 -1.21
N VAL A 33 0.87 -5.07 -1.86
CA VAL A 33 0.84 -3.72 -1.32
C VAL A 33 -0.60 -3.34 -1.02
N VAL A 34 -0.88 -3.00 0.24
CA VAL A 34 -2.20 -2.53 0.67
C VAL A 34 -2.30 -1.03 0.40
N GLU A 35 -3.32 -0.63 -0.34
CA GLU A 35 -3.68 0.75 -0.57
C GLU A 35 -4.58 1.24 0.58
N PRO A 36 -4.14 2.21 1.40
CA PRO A 36 -4.98 2.82 2.42
C PRO A 36 -6.21 3.43 1.74
N LYS A 37 -7.39 3.14 2.29
CA LYS A 37 -8.64 3.60 1.69
C LYS A 37 -9.05 4.97 2.25
N PRO A 38 -9.67 5.83 1.44
CA PRO A 38 -10.41 6.97 1.98
C PRO A 38 -11.63 6.51 2.77
N HIS A 39 -12.11 7.36 3.69
CA HIS A 39 -13.20 7.03 4.64
C HIS A 39 -14.51 6.56 3.99
N TRP A 40 -14.76 6.89 2.73
CA TRP A 40 -15.97 6.54 1.99
C TRP A 40 -15.90 5.18 1.28
N ALA A 41 -14.72 4.60 1.12
CA ALA A 41 -14.59 3.29 0.49
C ALA A 41 -15.06 2.20 1.47
N GLU A 42 -15.64 1.12 0.98
CA GLU A 42 -16.12 0.01 1.81
C GLU A 42 -14.94 -0.79 2.40
N ASP A 43 -13.94 -1.11 1.57
CA ASP A 43 -12.77 -1.91 1.94
C ASP A 43 -11.49 -1.34 1.30
N MET A 44 -10.34 -1.74 1.85
CA MET A 44 -9.03 -1.47 1.27
C MET A 44 -8.79 -2.36 0.06
N ARG A 45 -7.95 -1.88 -0.85
CA ARG A 45 -7.49 -2.68 -1.99
C ARG A 45 -6.09 -3.19 -1.73
N VAL A 46 -5.81 -4.40 -2.17
CA VAL A 46 -4.45 -4.94 -2.20
C VAL A 46 -4.06 -5.19 -3.64
N PHE A 47 -2.84 -4.82 -3.98
CA PHE A 47 -2.25 -5.02 -5.28
C PHE A 47 -1.10 -6.02 -5.16
N ARG A 48 -1.02 -6.98 -6.07
CA ARG A 48 0.14 -7.88 -6.12
C ARG A 48 1.39 -7.07 -6.41
N LEU A 49 2.48 -7.35 -5.70
CA LEU A 49 3.73 -6.63 -5.90
C LEU A 49 4.25 -6.80 -7.34
N ASP A 50 4.18 -8.01 -7.87
CA ASP A 50 4.83 -8.45 -9.11
C ASP A 50 3.90 -8.52 -10.33
N ALA A 51 2.62 -8.17 -10.16
CA ALA A 51 1.62 -8.28 -11.21
C ALA A 51 0.59 -7.15 -11.13
N CYS A 52 0.07 -6.72 -12.27
CA CYS A 52 -1.06 -5.80 -12.36
C CYS A 52 -2.37 -6.50 -12.00
N GLU A 53 -2.46 -7.00 -10.77
CA GLU A 53 -3.63 -7.69 -10.23
C GLU A 53 -3.96 -7.13 -8.85
N HIS A 54 -5.25 -7.11 -8.52
CA HIS A 54 -5.73 -6.61 -7.24
C HIS A 54 -6.88 -7.44 -6.69
N CYS A 55 -7.10 -7.36 -5.38
CA CYS A 55 -8.31 -7.85 -4.73
C CYS A 55 -8.68 -6.97 -3.53
N ARG A 56 -9.77 -7.33 -2.84
CA ARG A 56 -10.20 -6.67 -1.61
C ARG A 56 -9.34 -7.13 -0.44
N TYR A 57 -9.04 -6.24 0.50
CA TYR A 57 -8.24 -6.57 1.68
C TYR A 57 -8.92 -7.62 2.56
N ALA A 58 -10.25 -7.60 2.69
CA ALA A 58 -11.01 -8.66 3.36
C ALA A 58 -10.78 -10.05 2.73
N GLU A 59 -10.71 -10.12 1.40
CA GLU A 59 -10.47 -11.37 0.67
C GLU A 59 -9.02 -11.86 0.85
N TRP A 60 -8.06 -10.95 0.81
CA TRP A 60 -6.65 -11.24 1.09
C TRP A 60 -6.44 -11.74 2.52
N THR A 61 -7.03 -11.06 3.50
CA THR A 61 -6.92 -11.46 4.92
C THR A 61 -7.61 -12.81 5.20
N ALA A 62 -8.69 -13.13 4.47
CA ALA A 62 -9.35 -14.43 4.59
C ALA A 62 -8.59 -15.57 3.90
N HIS A 63 -8.06 -15.33 2.69
CA HIS A 63 -7.63 -16.40 1.78
C HIS A 63 -6.14 -16.41 1.45
N GLY A 64 -5.40 -15.35 1.78
CA GLY A 64 -3.96 -15.23 1.52
C GLY A 64 -3.63 -15.50 0.05
N GLY A 65 -2.65 -16.37 -0.18
CA GLY A 65 -2.18 -16.68 -1.54
C GLY A 65 -3.19 -17.41 -2.43
N ARG A 66 -4.35 -17.81 -1.89
CA ARG A 66 -5.44 -18.47 -2.64
C ARG A 66 -6.51 -17.50 -3.13
N VAL A 67 -6.38 -16.21 -2.83
CA VAL A 67 -7.37 -15.21 -3.21
C VAL A 67 -7.47 -15.09 -4.73
N ARG A 68 -8.70 -14.95 -5.23
CA ARG A 68 -8.92 -14.62 -6.64
C ARG A 68 -8.55 -13.16 -6.86
N SER A 69 -7.47 -12.94 -7.60
CA SER A 69 -7.05 -11.60 -8.01
C SER A 69 -7.63 -11.24 -9.37
N TYR A 70 -7.87 -9.95 -9.59
CA TYR A 70 -8.44 -9.40 -10.82
C TYR A 70 -7.44 -8.47 -11.48
N GLY A 71 -7.33 -8.54 -12.81
CA GLY A 71 -6.47 -7.64 -13.58
C GLY A 71 -6.80 -6.17 -13.30
N HIS A 72 -5.76 -5.38 -13.06
CA HIS A 72 -5.80 -3.92 -13.06
C HIS A 72 -5.11 -3.44 -14.33
N ILE A 73 -5.63 -2.37 -14.95
CA ILE A 73 -5.20 -1.97 -16.30
C ILE A 73 -3.69 -1.70 -16.35
N ASP A 74 -3.14 -0.97 -15.38
CA ASP A 74 -1.72 -0.54 -15.37
C ASP A 74 -1.16 -0.28 -13.95
N THR A 75 -1.65 -0.97 -12.91
CA THR A 75 -1.14 -0.74 -11.54
C THR A 75 -0.82 -2.05 -10.86
N SER A 76 0.47 -2.26 -10.59
CA SER A 76 0.97 -3.24 -9.62
C SER A 76 1.16 -2.61 -8.24
N GLY A 77 1.46 -3.44 -7.25
CA GLY A 77 1.88 -2.98 -5.92
C GLY A 77 3.20 -2.19 -5.97
N ASP A 78 4.13 -2.57 -6.83
CA ASP A 78 5.40 -1.86 -7.00
C ASP A 78 5.17 -0.44 -7.56
N ASP A 79 4.27 -0.29 -8.54
CA ASP A 79 3.88 1.03 -9.06
C ASP A 79 3.25 1.92 -7.98
N LEU A 80 2.41 1.33 -7.13
CA LEU A 80 1.75 2.05 -6.03
C LEU A 80 2.77 2.51 -4.99
N MET A 81 3.69 1.62 -4.59
CA MET A 81 4.74 1.92 -3.63
C MET A 81 5.70 2.98 -4.17
N MET A 82 6.12 2.86 -5.43
CA MET A 82 6.98 3.84 -6.11
C MET A 82 6.34 5.24 -6.12
N LYS A 83 5.06 5.34 -6.50
CA LYS A 83 4.33 6.62 -6.53
C LYS A 83 4.23 7.26 -5.15
N ALA A 84 3.90 6.48 -4.12
CA ALA A 84 3.79 6.99 -2.76
C ALA A 84 5.13 7.48 -2.22
N ARG A 85 6.22 6.73 -2.46
CA ARG A 85 7.57 7.16 -2.07
C ARG A 85 8.00 8.44 -2.79
N ALA A 86 7.71 8.56 -4.09
CA ALA A 86 8.02 9.76 -4.87
C ALA A 86 7.24 10.99 -4.36
N MET A 87 5.97 10.81 -3.97
CA MET A 87 5.15 11.86 -3.37
C MET A 87 5.76 12.37 -2.05
N ILE A 88 6.08 11.47 -1.12
CA ILE A 88 6.69 11.86 0.17
C ILE A 88 8.05 12.53 -0.02
N ALA A 89 8.90 12.00 -0.92
CA ALA A 89 10.18 12.63 -1.25
C ALA A 89 9.99 14.07 -1.75
N ARG A 90 8.94 14.31 -2.55
CA ARG A 90 8.60 15.64 -3.04
C ARG A 90 8.15 16.56 -1.92
N GLU A 91 7.27 16.11 -1.04
CA GLU A 91 6.79 16.90 0.09
C GLU A 91 7.92 17.30 1.06
N ILE A 92 8.88 16.39 1.31
CA ILE A 92 10.09 16.71 2.09
C ILE A 92 10.89 17.81 1.39
N SER A 93 11.11 17.69 0.07
CA SER A 93 11.84 18.70 -0.71
C SER A 93 11.13 20.05 -0.73
N ASP A 94 9.80 20.05 -0.67
CA ASP A 94 8.98 21.26 -0.61
C ASP A 94 8.89 21.84 0.82
N GLY A 95 9.50 21.18 1.81
CA GLY A 95 9.58 21.66 3.20
C GLY A 95 8.28 21.48 3.99
N LEU A 96 7.39 20.58 3.55
CA LEU A 96 6.10 20.32 4.20
C LEU A 96 6.23 19.43 5.46
N TRP A 97 7.40 18.85 5.68
CA TRP A 97 7.74 18.01 6.82
C TRP A 97 8.78 18.73 7.69
N SER A 98 8.35 19.24 8.86
CA SER A 98 9.16 20.02 9.81
C SER A 98 9.67 19.20 10.99
#